data_AF-A0A6M0AIZ1-F1
#
_entry.id   AF-A0A6M0AIZ1-F1
#
_cell.length_a   1.000
_cell.length_b   1.000
_cell.length_c   1.000
_cell.angle_alpha   90.00
_cell.angle_beta   90.00
_cell.angle_gamma   90.00
#
_symmetry.space_group_name_H-M   'P 1'
#
loop_
_entity.id
_entity.type
_entity.pdbx_description
1 polymer ?
#
loop_
_entity_poly.entity_id
_entity_poly.type
_entity_poly.pdbx_seq_one_letter_code
_entity_poly.pdbx_strand_id
1 'polypeptide(L)'
;MFPSKELHKVWKTWLNAYRWVYNWSIATIKNGYQGSTYDLQKIARSADRPEWVKTLPGHQLQEAVADAIDASKQAKVNNGFAKFKSCRETSQVIKFKAGDFKKGSWYLTKVKGLSFRSPQGFPNECIYGTQLVWIKGKWYGVFPEYIEPTPTQKDRVIALDPGIRTFLTGFDGVSYIEIGTGDIGRIQRLCQQLDRLMSRIDLSPAKRQRRSRSVRQSAAMRKAAHRLRQKIQDLIKDCHNKSASFLVNNYKLIFLPTFETSEMVVKSARKLNK
;
A
#
# COMPACT_ATOMS: atom_id res chain seq x y z
N MET A 1 -1.69 -14.09 2.17
CA MET A 1 -1.50 -14.96 3.35
C MET A 1 -2.80 -15.08 4.14
N PHE A 2 -3.07 -16.27 4.67
CA PHE A 2 -4.29 -16.65 5.41
C PHE A 2 -3.88 -17.22 6.78
N PRO A 3 -3.71 -16.35 7.80
CA PRO A 3 -3.36 -16.79 9.15
C PRO A 3 -4.49 -17.56 9.83
N SER A 4 -4.15 -18.40 10.82
CA SER A 4 -5.13 -18.93 11.78
C SER A 4 -5.86 -17.78 12.50
N LYS A 5 -7.00 -18.08 13.14
CA LYS A 5 -7.79 -17.05 13.83
C LYS A 5 -6.99 -16.40 14.97
N GLU A 6 -6.19 -17.18 15.67
CA GLU A 6 -5.32 -16.73 16.76
C GLU A 6 -4.19 -15.85 16.21
N LEU A 7 -3.51 -16.30 15.15
CA LEU A 7 -2.43 -15.54 14.52
C LEU A 7 -2.94 -14.22 13.94
N HIS A 8 -4.13 -14.24 13.33
CA HIS A 8 -4.78 -13.02 12.86
C HIS A 8 -4.97 -12.00 13.99
N LYS A 9 -5.43 -12.44 15.18
CA LYS A 9 -5.59 -11.56 16.35
C LYS A 9 -4.25 -10.99 16.79
N VAL A 10 -3.21 -11.83 16.89
CA VAL A 10 -1.85 -11.40 17.25
C VAL A 10 -1.34 -10.34 16.27
N TRP A 11 -1.38 -10.61 14.97
CA TRP A 11 -0.94 -9.65 13.94
C TRP A 11 -1.75 -8.36 13.96
N LYS A 12 -3.07 -8.40 14.19
CA LYS A 12 -3.88 -7.19 14.35
C LYS A 12 -3.53 -6.39 15.59
N THR A 13 -3.23 -7.04 16.71
CA THR A 13 -2.76 -6.39 17.93
C THR A 13 -1.43 -5.69 17.68
N TRP A 14 -0.46 -6.39 17.08
CA TRP A 14 0.83 -5.79 16.71
C TRP A 14 0.67 -4.62 15.75
N LEU A 15 -0.17 -4.74 14.72
CA LEU A 15 -0.42 -3.67 13.75
C LEU A 15 -0.98 -2.41 14.42
N ASN A 16 -1.92 -2.58 15.36
CA ASN A 16 -2.48 -1.48 16.13
C ASN A 16 -1.43 -0.88 17.08
N ALA A 17 -0.58 -1.71 17.68
CA ALA A 17 0.42 -1.26 18.64
C ALA A 17 1.55 -0.49 17.93
N TYR A 18 1.97 -0.98 16.76
CA TYR A 18 2.89 -0.29 15.86
C TYR A 18 2.37 1.10 15.49
N ARG A 19 1.09 1.21 15.10
CA ARG A 19 0.44 2.51 14.82
C ARG A 19 0.44 3.42 16.04
N TRP A 20 0.15 2.88 17.23
CA TRP A 20 0.12 3.66 18.46
C TRP A 20 1.51 4.23 18.77
N VAL A 21 2.55 3.40 18.73
CA VAL A 21 3.94 3.83 18.98
C VAL A 21 4.39 4.87 17.95
N TYR A 22 4.05 4.67 16.67
CA TYR A 22 4.32 5.65 15.63
C TYR A 22 3.65 7.00 15.95
N ASN A 23 2.35 6.99 16.26
CA ASN A 23 1.61 8.23 16.55
C ASN A 23 2.10 8.93 17.82
N TRP A 24 2.42 8.16 18.85
CA TRP A 24 3.06 8.66 20.07
C TRP A 24 4.40 9.34 19.72
N SER A 25 5.21 8.72 18.88
CA SER A 25 6.50 9.28 18.46
C SER A 25 6.33 10.58 17.67
N ILE A 26 5.36 10.65 16.73
CA ILE A 26 5.01 11.90 16.03
C ILE A 26 4.56 12.99 17.01
N ALA A 27 3.79 12.65 18.04
CA ALA A 27 3.35 13.62 19.04
C ALA A 27 4.54 14.14 19.86
N THR A 28 5.43 13.26 20.29
CA THR A 28 6.67 13.64 21.00
C THR A 28 7.57 14.54 20.15
N ILE A 29 7.72 14.26 18.85
CA ILE A 29 8.46 15.12 17.91
C ILE A 29 7.80 16.48 17.76
N LYS A 30 6.47 16.53 17.65
CA LYS A 30 5.71 17.80 17.59
C LYS A 30 5.83 18.63 18.86
N ASN A 31 6.01 17.98 20.01
CA ASN A 31 6.25 18.63 21.30
C ASN A 31 7.71 19.06 21.51
N GLY A 32 8.53 19.09 20.46
CA GLY A 32 9.87 19.68 20.51
C GLY A 32 11.02 18.69 20.70
N TYR A 33 10.79 17.37 20.61
CA TYR A 33 11.89 16.41 20.64
C TYR A 33 12.81 16.56 19.43
N GLN A 34 14.11 16.76 19.67
CA GLN A 34 15.15 16.93 18.65
C GLN A 34 16.31 15.91 18.76
N GLY A 35 16.21 14.94 19.67
CA GLY A 35 17.26 13.95 19.90
C GLY A 35 17.37 12.87 18.81
N SER A 36 18.25 11.89 19.04
CA SER A 36 18.48 10.79 18.11
C SER A 36 17.30 9.81 18.05
N THR A 37 17.25 9.00 17.00
CA THR A 37 16.28 7.89 16.92
C THR A 37 16.44 6.90 18.07
N TYR A 38 17.68 6.63 18.47
CA TYR A 38 17.99 5.67 19.53
C TYR A 38 17.49 6.15 20.90
N ASP A 39 17.63 7.44 21.20
CA ASP A 39 17.14 8.00 22.46
C ASP A 39 15.60 8.01 22.50
N LEU A 40 14.94 8.32 21.39
CA LEU A 40 13.48 8.26 21.32
C LEU A 40 12.97 6.83 21.49
N GLN A 41 13.71 5.82 21.01
CA GLN A 41 13.38 4.42 21.24
C GLN A 41 13.48 4.02 22.72
N LYS A 42 14.47 4.55 23.45
CA LYS A 42 14.58 4.34 24.90
C LYS A 42 13.39 4.96 25.63
N ILE A 43 13.06 6.21 25.30
CA ILE A 43 11.91 6.91 25.89
C ILE A 43 10.60 6.18 25.56
N ALA A 44 10.40 5.75 24.31
CA ALA A 44 9.22 5.00 23.89
C ALA A 44 9.07 3.65 24.61
N ARG A 45 10.20 3.05 25.03
CA ARG A 45 10.22 1.78 25.77
C ARG A 45 9.87 1.97 27.23
N SER A 46 10.30 3.07 27.85
CA SER A 46 10.00 3.42 29.25
C SER A 46 8.68 4.16 29.44
N ALA A 47 8.10 4.71 28.37
CA ALA A 47 6.84 5.41 28.40
C ALA A 47 5.71 4.54 28.96
N ASP A 48 4.84 5.15 29.78
CA ASP A 48 3.60 4.51 30.18
C ASP A 48 2.73 4.26 28.95
N ARG A 49 2.40 2.99 28.72
CA ARG A 49 1.73 2.54 27.50
C ARG A 49 0.72 1.46 27.83
N PRO A 50 -0.44 1.43 27.14
CA PRO A 50 -1.47 0.43 27.40
C PRO A 50 -0.93 -1.00 27.28
N GLU A 51 -1.47 -1.92 28.08
CA GLU A 51 -0.97 -3.30 28.16
C GLU A 51 -0.96 -4.02 26.79
N TRP A 52 -1.97 -3.78 25.97
CA TRP A 52 -2.02 -4.34 24.62
C TRP A 52 -0.91 -3.82 23.70
N VAL A 53 -0.37 -2.61 23.92
CA VAL A 53 0.80 -2.07 23.21
C VAL A 53 2.08 -2.75 23.68
N LYS A 54 2.14 -3.17 24.95
CA LYS A 54 3.30 -3.87 25.51
C LYS A 54 3.57 -5.23 24.86
N THR A 55 2.55 -5.83 24.27
CA THR A 55 2.67 -7.09 23.53
C THR A 55 3.53 -6.98 22.25
N LEU A 56 3.69 -5.78 21.70
CA LEU A 56 4.51 -5.54 20.50
C LEU A 56 5.97 -5.93 20.76
N PRO A 57 6.62 -6.72 19.89
CA PRO A 57 8.01 -7.07 20.09
C PRO A 57 8.92 -5.83 20.00
N GLY A 58 10.08 -5.91 20.66
CA GLY A 58 10.97 -4.77 20.88
C GLY A 58 11.51 -4.15 19.59
N HIS A 59 11.85 -4.97 18.58
CA HIS A 59 12.32 -4.43 17.30
C HIS A 59 11.20 -3.69 16.57
N GLN A 60 9.94 -4.13 16.63
CA GLN A 60 8.82 -3.42 15.98
C GLN A 60 8.52 -2.07 16.63
N LEU A 61 8.73 -1.96 17.94
CA LEU A 61 8.70 -0.67 18.60
C LEU A 61 9.81 0.24 18.03
N GLN A 62 11.03 -0.28 17.89
CA GLN A 62 12.15 0.48 17.32
C GLN A 62 11.86 0.92 15.88
N GLU A 63 11.33 0.03 15.06
CA GLU A 63 10.92 0.31 13.68
C GLU A 63 9.79 1.34 13.62
N ALA A 64 8.81 1.29 14.52
CA ALA A 64 7.72 2.25 14.56
C ALA A 64 8.19 3.67 14.90
N VAL A 65 9.18 3.79 15.81
CA VAL A 65 9.82 5.06 16.15
C VAL A 65 10.67 5.58 14.99
N ALA A 66 11.46 4.70 14.35
CA ALA A 66 12.26 5.06 13.18
C ALA A 66 11.37 5.57 12.04
N ASP A 67 10.28 4.85 11.73
CA ASP A 67 9.27 5.27 10.75
C ASP A 67 8.73 6.68 11.02
N ALA A 68 8.49 7.03 12.29
CA ALA A 68 7.95 8.33 12.68
C ALA A 68 8.97 9.47 12.46
N ILE A 69 10.24 9.21 12.77
CA ILE A 69 11.32 10.16 12.53
C ILE A 69 11.54 10.34 11.02
N ASP A 70 11.60 9.26 10.25
CA ASP A 70 11.78 9.32 8.80
C ASP A 70 10.63 10.06 8.13
N ALA A 71 9.38 9.78 8.54
CA ALA A 71 8.22 10.54 8.07
C ALA A 71 8.31 12.02 8.43
N SER A 72 8.84 12.37 9.60
CA SER A 72 9.03 13.76 10.03
C SER A 72 10.13 14.47 9.22
N LYS A 73 11.25 13.79 8.96
CA LYS A 73 12.32 14.29 8.09
C LYS A 73 11.82 14.52 6.68
N GLN A 74 11.14 13.53 6.10
CA GLN A 74 10.61 13.62 4.74
C GLN A 74 9.51 14.68 4.62
N ALA A 75 8.69 14.87 5.65
CA ALA A 75 7.73 15.97 5.67
C ALA A 75 8.43 17.33 5.67
N LYS A 76 9.48 17.53 6.48
CA LYS A 76 10.25 18.77 6.52
C LYS A 76 10.90 19.10 5.17
N VAL A 77 11.49 18.11 4.49
CA VAL A 77 12.07 18.28 3.15
C VAL A 77 11.03 18.75 2.13
N ASN A 78 9.77 18.31 2.28
CA ASN A 78 8.65 18.70 1.42
C ASN A 78 7.85 19.89 1.98
N ASN A 79 8.45 20.73 2.84
CA ASN A 79 7.81 21.90 3.47
C ASN A 79 6.47 21.59 4.15
N GLY A 80 6.32 20.40 4.72
CA GLY A 80 5.10 19.92 5.34
C GLY A 80 5.31 19.32 6.73
N PHE A 81 4.23 18.75 7.27
CA PHE A 81 4.23 18.12 8.60
C PHE A 81 3.86 16.64 8.52
N ALA A 82 4.53 15.82 9.32
CA ALA A 82 4.16 14.42 9.46
C ALA A 82 2.77 14.27 10.08
N LYS A 83 1.99 13.36 9.51
CA LYS A 83 0.62 13.08 9.90
C LYS A 83 0.55 11.82 10.77
N PHE A 84 -0.43 11.79 11.67
CA PHE A 84 -0.73 10.57 12.41
C PHE A 84 -1.30 9.50 11.46
N LYS A 85 -0.87 8.25 11.65
CA LYS A 85 -1.44 7.08 10.99
C LYS A 85 -2.85 6.81 11.53
N SER A 86 -3.81 6.57 10.63
CA SER A 86 -5.21 6.36 11.00
C SER A 86 -5.54 4.89 11.19
N CYS A 87 -6.46 4.58 12.11
CA CYS A 87 -7.00 3.22 12.23
C CYS A 87 -7.90 2.81 11.07
N ARG A 88 -8.41 3.80 10.33
CA ARG A 88 -9.33 3.64 9.18
C ARG A 88 -8.59 3.58 7.85
N GLU A 89 -7.26 3.67 7.88
CA GLU A 89 -6.44 3.62 6.69
C GLU A 89 -6.56 2.26 6.00
N THR A 90 -6.64 2.28 4.67
CA THR A 90 -6.91 1.07 3.87
C THR A 90 -5.71 0.14 3.76
N SER A 91 -4.52 0.65 4.07
CA SER A 91 -3.25 -0.07 4.11
C SER A 91 -2.54 0.27 5.41
N GLN A 92 -2.03 -0.74 6.11
CA GLN A 92 -1.23 -0.58 7.32
C GLN A 92 -0.08 -1.59 7.27
N VAL A 93 1.08 -1.21 7.78
CA VAL A 93 2.31 -2.03 7.69
C VAL A 93 2.96 -2.20 9.05
N ILE A 94 3.55 -3.38 9.26
CA ILE A 94 4.54 -3.66 10.29
C ILE A 94 5.85 -3.97 9.58
N LYS A 95 6.92 -3.25 9.93
CA LYS A 95 8.26 -3.51 9.42
C LYS A 95 9.03 -4.41 10.39
N PHE A 96 9.85 -5.28 9.82
CA PHE A 96 10.70 -6.23 10.53
C PHE A 96 12.13 -6.06 10.04
N LYS A 97 13.09 -6.18 10.97
CA LYS A 97 14.51 -6.09 10.65
C LYS A 97 14.98 -7.33 9.90
N ALA A 98 16.15 -7.22 9.26
CA ALA A 98 16.85 -8.36 8.71
C ALA A 98 16.99 -9.47 9.77
N GLY A 99 16.68 -10.72 9.39
CA GLY A 99 16.75 -11.87 10.30
C GLY A 99 15.60 -12.03 11.30
N ASP A 100 14.59 -11.13 11.33
CA ASP A 100 13.38 -11.33 12.14
C ASP A 100 12.45 -12.40 11.54
N PHE A 101 12.63 -12.72 10.25
CA PHE A 101 11.91 -13.78 9.55
C PHE A 101 12.81 -15.01 9.39
N LYS A 102 12.52 -16.06 10.16
CA LYS A 102 13.29 -17.31 10.18
C LYS A 102 12.36 -18.50 10.33
N LYS A 103 12.74 -19.65 9.74
CA LYS A 103 11.96 -20.90 9.80
C LYS A 103 10.49 -20.69 9.40
N GLY A 104 10.26 -19.85 8.38
CA GLY A 104 8.93 -19.58 7.81
C GLY A 104 8.00 -18.71 8.67
N SER A 105 8.51 -18.01 9.70
CA SER A 105 7.67 -17.20 10.59
C SER A 105 8.34 -15.93 11.10
N TRP A 106 7.53 -14.91 11.41
CA TRP A 106 7.94 -13.72 12.15
C TRP A 106 7.82 -13.98 13.66
N TYR A 107 8.93 -13.84 14.41
CA TYR A 107 8.99 -14.09 15.86
C TYR A 107 8.48 -15.45 16.31
N LEU A 108 9.19 -16.52 15.92
CA LEU A 108 8.85 -17.92 16.23
C LEU A 108 8.47 -18.17 17.69
N THR A 109 9.12 -17.50 18.66
CA THR A 109 8.82 -17.63 20.09
C THR A 109 7.46 -17.06 20.48
N LYS A 110 7.04 -15.95 19.87
CA LYS A 110 5.76 -15.28 20.17
C LYS A 110 4.56 -15.86 19.43
N VAL A 111 4.79 -16.55 18.31
CA VAL A 111 3.75 -17.19 17.50
C VAL A 111 3.90 -18.70 17.44
N LYS A 112 4.55 -19.30 18.44
CA LYS A 112 4.81 -20.75 18.50
C LYS A 112 3.49 -21.53 18.36
N GLY A 113 3.46 -22.51 17.46
CA GLY A 113 2.27 -23.32 17.17
C GLY A 113 1.20 -22.63 16.32
N LEU A 114 1.39 -21.35 15.96
CA LEU A 114 0.50 -20.64 15.05
C LEU A 114 1.03 -20.71 13.62
N SER A 115 0.12 -20.88 12.67
CA SER A 115 0.45 -21.01 11.26
C SER A 115 -0.40 -20.12 10.38
N PHE A 116 0.10 -19.87 9.17
CA PHE A 116 -0.65 -19.24 8.10
C PHE A 116 -0.45 -20.05 6.83
N ARG A 117 -1.45 -19.99 5.95
CA ARG A 117 -1.35 -20.55 4.60
C ARG A 117 -1.04 -19.45 3.59
N SER A 118 -0.30 -19.75 2.55
CA SER A 118 -0.09 -18.87 1.42
C SER A 118 -0.27 -19.66 0.13
N PRO A 119 -0.99 -19.13 -0.87
CA PRO A 119 -1.07 -19.79 -2.17
C PRO A 119 0.24 -19.67 -2.96
N GLN A 120 1.06 -18.66 -2.66
CA GLN A 120 2.43 -18.53 -3.15
C GLN A 120 3.41 -19.06 -2.11
N GLY A 121 4.47 -19.72 -2.56
CA GLY A 121 5.64 -19.98 -1.73
C GLY A 121 6.25 -18.69 -1.22
N PHE A 122 6.90 -18.76 -0.06
CA PHE A 122 7.70 -17.70 0.52
C PHE A 122 9.01 -18.31 0.98
N PRO A 123 10.11 -17.55 1.03
CA PRO A 123 11.39 -18.09 1.47
C PRO A 123 11.29 -18.54 2.93
N ASN A 124 12.11 -19.49 3.37
CA ASN A 124 12.13 -19.90 4.78
C ASN A 124 12.79 -18.85 5.69
N GLU A 125 13.65 -18.02 5.11
CA GLU A 125 14.45 -17.01 5.78
C GLU A 125 14.59 -15.79 4.87
N CYS A 126 14.81 -14.60 5.41
CA CYS A 126 15.07 -13.41 4.60
C CYS A 126 16.22 -12.60 5.20
N ILE A 127 17.27 -12.38 4.40
CA ILE A 127 18.44 -11.59 4.78
C ILE A 127 18.15 -10.09 4.83
N TYR A 128 17.07 -9.65 4.17
CA TYR A 128 16.62 -8.26 4.16
C TYR A 128 15.49 -8.04 5.18
N GLY A 129 15.22 -6.77 5.49
CA GLY A 129 14.05 -6.40 6.28
C GLY A 129 12.75 -6.78 5.57
N THR A 130 11.82 -7.41 6.28
CA THR A 130 10.54 -7.85 5.71
C THR A 130 9.40 -6.96 6.19
N GLN A 131 8.24 -7.04 5.52
CA GLN A 131 7.05 -6.31 5.95
C GLN A 131 5.83 -7.20 6.01
N LEU A 132 5.00 -7.01 7.03
CA LEU A 132 3.66 -7.58 7.11
C LEU A 132 2.64 -6.47 6.86
N VAL A 133 1.93 -6.55 5.74
CA VAL A 133 1.02 -5.51 5.27
C VAL A 133 -0.42 -5.99 5.34
N TRP A 134 -1.29 -5.16 5.93
CA TRP A 134 -2.73 -5.34 5.97
C TRP A 134 -3.39 -4.39 4.98
N ILE A 135 -3.91 -4.93 3.87
CA ILE A 135 -4.58 -4.13 2.83
C ILE A 135 -6.00 -4.63 2.64
N LYS A 136 -6.98 -3.75 2.87
CA LYS A 136 -8.42 -4.00 2.57
C LYS A 136 -8.94 -5.38 3.01
N GLY A 137 -8.52 -5.90 4.16
CA GLY A 137 -8.99 -7.19 4.68
C GLY A 137 -8.10 -8.39 4.39
N LYS A 138 -6.93 -8.19 3.76
CA LYS A 138 -6.00 -9.26 3.37
C LYS A 138 -4.61 -8.99 3.95
N TRP A 139 -3.92 -10.07 4.31
CA TRP A 139 -2.51 -10.04 4.76
C TRP A 139 -1.56 -10.35 3.61
N TYR A 140 -0.52 -9.54 3.49
CA TYR A 140 0.58 -9.69 2.53
C TYR A 140 1.91 -9.69 3.28
N GLY A 141 2.81 -10.60 2.91
CA GLY A 141 4.20 -10.61 3.35
C GLY A 141 5.03 -10.05 2.21
N VAL A 142 5.87 -9.06 2.52
CA VAL A 142 6.81 -8.47 1.56
C VAL A 142 8.20 -8.95 1.95
N PHE A 143 8.81 -9.66 1.01
CA PHE A 143 10.14 -10.25 1.14
C PHE A 143 11.00 -9.63 0.05
N PRO A 144 11.85 -8.65 0.36
CA PRO A 144 12.77 -8.10 -0.61
C PRO A 144 13.79 -9.15 -1.03
N GLU A 145 14.17 -9.08 -2.29
CA GLU A 145 15.23 -9.87 -2.89
C GLU A 145 16.03 -8.93 -3.79
N TYR A 146 17.35 -9.05 -3.73
CA TYR A 146 18.22 -8.34 -4.66
C TYR A 146 18.40 -9.20 -5.90
N ILE A 147 18.16 -8.59 -7.06
CA ILE A 147 18.32 -9.23 -8.37
C ILE A 147 19.33 -8.39 -9.13
N GLU A 148 20.43 -9.01 -9.56
CA GLU A 148 21.43 -8.33 -10.39
C GLU A 148 20.80 -7.85 -11.70
N PRO A 149 21.00 -6.59 -12.10
CA PRO A 149 20.49 -6.08 -13.37
C PRO A 149 21.13 -6.79 -14.56
N THR A 150 20.30 -7.32 -15.47
CA THR A 150 20.77 -7.87 -16.75
C THR A 150 20.77 -6.79 -17.83
N PRO A 151 21.90 -6.50 -18.48
CA PRO A 151 21.95 -5.57 -19.60
C PRO A 151 21.06 -6.04 -20.77
N THR A 152 20.38 -5.09 -21.42
CA THR A 152 19.57 -5.39 -22.60
C THR A 152 20.45 -5.67 -23.82
N GLN A 153 20.09 -6.70 -24.60
CA GLN A 153 20.70 -7.02 -25.90
C GLN A 153 19.85 -6.49 -27.08
N LYS A 154 18.83 -5.69 -26.79
CA LYS A 154 17.96 -5.09 -27.80
C LYS A 154 18.65 -3.90 -28.44
N ASP A 155 18.26 -3.58 -29.66
CA ASP A 155 18.77 -2.49 -30.49
C ASP A 155 17.71 -1.47 -30.89
N ARG A 156 16.44 -1.90 -30.96
CA ARG A 156 15.30 -1.06 -31.37
C ARG A 156 15.02 0.08 -30.40
N VAL A 157 14.42 1.14 -30.94
CA VAL A 157 14.03 2.34 -30.20
C VAL A 157 12.55 2.60 -30.43
N ILE A 158 11.82 3.07 -29.42
CA ILE A 158 10.40 3.40 -29.55
C ILE A 158 10.08 4.72 -28.83
N ALA A 159 9.27 5.55 -29.46
CA ALA A 159 8.64 6.69 -28.82
C ALA A 159 7.19 6.36 -28.46
N LEU A 160 6.77 6.71 -27.25
CA LEU A 160 5.44 6.40 -26.73
C LEU A 160 4.61 7.68 -26.55
N ASP A 161 3.30 7.57 -26.75
CA ASP A 161 2.32 8.60 -26.44
C ASP A 161 1.17 7.97 -25.61
N PRO A 162 1.03 8.33 -24.33
CA PRO A 162 -0.04 7.81 -23.49
C PRO A 162 -1.36 8.52 -23.75
N GLY A 163 -2.45 7.75 -23.85
CA GLY A 163 -3.78 8.25 -24.17
C GLY A 163 -4.89 7.66 -23.29
N ILE A 164 -6.11 8.13 -23.52
CA ILE A 164 -7.31 7.64 -22.81
C ILE A 164 -8.01 6.51 -23.59
N ARG A 165 -8.20 6.69 -24.91
CA ARG A 165 -8.91 5.71 -25.76
C ARG A 165 -8.05 4.49 -26.07
N THR A 166 -6.79 4.76 -26.42
CA THR A 166 -5.69 3.82 -26.48
C THR A 166 -4.77 4.22 -25.34
N PHE A 167 -4.53 3.29 -24.41
CA PHE A 167 -3.77 3.60 -23.20
C PHE A 167 -2.34 4.04 -23.54
N LEU A 168 -1.72 3.38 -24.51
CA LEU A 168 -0.38 3.70 -24.96
C LEU A 168 -0.26 3.44 -26.47
N THR A 169 0.08 4.45 -27.24
CA THR A 169 0.47 4.31 -28.65
C THR A 169 1.99 4.45 -28.74
N GLY A 170 2.63 3.66 -29.59
CA GLY A 170 4.07 3.76 -29.79
C GLY A 170 4.45 3.70 -31.26
N PHE A 171 5.53 4.37 -31.63
CA PHE A 171 6.10 4.34 -32.98
C PHE A 171 7.60 4.08 -32.89
N ASP A 172 8.08 3.04 -33.58
CA ASP A 172 9.48 2.60 -33.56
C ASP A 172 10.30 3.01 -34.79
N GLY A 173 9.76 3.90 -35.61
CA GLY A 173 10.35 4.32 -36.89
C GLY A 173 9.86 3.51 -38.08
N VAL A 174 9.27 2.33 -37.85
CA VAL A 174 8.76 1.45 -38.91
C VAL A 174 7.28 1.15 -38.71
N SER A 175 6.86 0.85 -37.49
CA SER A 175 5.53 0.34 -37.16
C SER A 175 4.94 1.07 -35.96
N TYR A 176 3.60 1.03 -35.90
CA TYR A 176 2.83 1.51 -34.77
C TYR A 176 2.42 0.34 -33.88
N ILE A 177 2.51 0.54 -32.57
CA ILE A 177 1.90 -0.34 -31.58
C ILE A 177 0.80 0.42 -30.85
N GLU A 178 -0.29 -0.27 -30.55
CA GLU A 178 -1.35 0.25 -29.71
C GLU A 178 -1.61 -0.72 -28.56
N ILE A 179 -1.64 -0.20 -27.35
CA ILE A 179 -1.91 -0.98 -26.15
C ILE A 179 -3.16 -0.45 -25.47
N GLY A 180 -4.07 -1.37 -25.12
CA GLY A 180 -5.29 -1.06 -24.37
C GLY A 180 -6.35 -0.31 -25.18
N THR A 181 -6.37 -0.44 -26.51
CA THR A 181 -7.38 0.17 -27.38
C THR A 181 -8.78 -0.30 -26.97
N GLY A 182 -9.63 0.64 -26.56
CA GLY A 182 -11.02 0.37 -26.16
C GLY A 182 -11.21 -0.24 -24.77
N ASP A 183 -10.14 -0.59 -24.05
CA ASP A 183 -10.23 -1.22 -22.72
C ASP A 183 -10.78 -0.28 -21.64
N ILE A 184 -10.61 1.03 -21.83
CA ILE A 184 -11.07 2.07 -20.88
C ILE A 184 -12.58 1.97 -20.61
N GLY A 185 -13.38 1.54 -21.59
CA GLY A 185 -14.82 1.40 -21.42
C GLY A 185 -15.20 0.39 -20.32
N ARG A 186 -14.41 -0.67 -20.16
CA ARG A 186 -14.60 -1.65 -19.07
C ARG A 186 -14.32 -1.02 -17.71
N ILE A 187 -13.26 -0.25 -17.59
CA ILE A 187 -12.90 0.47 -16.36
C ILE A 187 -13.97 1.48 -16.01
N GLN A 188 -14.44 2.27 -16.98
CA GLN A 188 -15.51 3.25 -16.79
C GLN A 188 -16.80 2.60 -16.25
N ARG A 189 -17.22 1.47 -16.82
CA ARG A 189 -18.41 0.73 -16.32
C ARG A 189 -18.24 0.29 -14.86
N LEU A 190 -17.05 -0.17 -14.48
CA LEU A 190 -16.76 -0.54 -13.08
C LEU A 190 -16.75 0.68 -12.15
N CYS A 191 -16.24 1.82 -12.60
CA CYS A 191 -16.29 3.08 -11.85
C CYS A 191 -17.74 3.52 -11.62
N GLN A 192 -18.58 3.51 -12.66
CA GLN A 192 -20.01 3.84 -12.52
C GLN A 192 -20.74 2.90 -11.56
N GLN A 193 -20.43 1.60 -11.58
CA GLN A 193 -20.98 0.65 -10.61
C GLN A 193 -20.53 0.97 -9.18
N LEU A 194 -19.26 1.34 -9.00
CA LEU A 194 -18.71 1.76 -7.71
C LEU A 194 -19.42 3.03 -7.20
N ASP A 195 -19.62 4.03 -8.06
CA ASP A 195 -20.26 5.30 -7.69
C ASP A 195 -21.73 5.08 -7.26
N ARG A 196 -22.50 4.28 -8.02
CA ARG A 196 -23.85 3.88 -7.63
C ARG A 196 -23.88 3.18 -6.26
N LEU A 197 -22.89 2.33 -6.01
CA LEU A 197 -22.80 1.61 -4.74
C LEU A 197 -22.42 2.55 -3.58
N MET A 198 -21.54 3.52 -3.80
CA MET A 198 -21.18 4.55 -2.83
C MET A 198 -22.38 5.45 -2.50
N SER A 199 -23.07 5.95 -3.53
CA SER A 199 -24.29 6.74 -3.36
C SER A 199 -25.33 6.02 -2.48
N ARG A 200 -25.58 4.73 -2.73
CA ARG A 200 -26.48 3.91 -1.90
C ARG A 200 -26.00 3.74 -0.45
N ILE A 201 -24.68 3.70 -0.21
CA ILE A 201 -24.12 3.64 1.14
C ILE A 201 -24.35 4.96 1.87
N ASP A 202 -24.16 6.08 1.19
CA ASP A 202 -24.25 7.42 1.78
C ASP A 202 -25.70 7.82 2.07
N LEU A 203 -26.63 7.43 1.20
CA LEU A 203 -28.08 7.61 1.39
C LEU A 203 -28.71 6.60 2.37
N SER A 204 -27.94 5.61 2.85
CA SER A 204 -28.46 4.60 3.77
C SER A 204 -28.76 5.21 5.14
N PRO A 205 -29.98 5.05 5.69
CA PRO A 205 -30.33 5.50 7.04
C PRO A 205 -29.67 4.59 8.08
N ALA A 206 -28.35 4.66 8.20
CA ALA A 206 -27.58 3.91 9.19
C ALA A 206 -27.59 4.66 10.53
N LYS A 207 -28.77 4.83 11.14
CA LYS A 207 -28.90 5.43 12.49
C LYS A 207 -28.84 4.37 13.60
N ARG A 208 -27.87 4.59 14.50
CA ARG A 208 -27.77 4.20 15.92
C ARG A 208 -27.72 2.73 16.38
N GLN A 209 -28.25 1.72 15.71
CA GLN A 209 -28.18 0.32 16.23
C GLN A 209 -27.19 -0.58 15.48
N ARG A 210 -26.09 -0.95 16.16
CA ARG A 210 -24.99 -1.82 15.65
C ARG A 210 -25.44 -3.17 15.05
N ARG A 211 -26.67 -3.63 15.34
CA ARG A 211 -27.21 -4.92 14.87
C ARG A 211 -28.34 -4.79 13.84
N SER A 212 -28.71 -3.60 13.39
CA SER A 212 -29.81 -3.42 12.44
C SER A 212 -29.49 -4.02 11.06
N ARG A 213 -30.53 -4.44 10.34
CA ARG A 213 -30.43 -4.94 8.95
C ARG A 213 -29.74 -3.90 8.05
N SER A 214 -30.05 -2.62 8.24
CA SER A 214 -29.43 -1.49 7.53
C SER A 214 -27.91 -1.43 7.73
N VAL A 215 -27.41 -1.57 8.96
CA VAL A 215 -25.96 -1.58 9.25
C VAL A 215 -25.26 -2.77 8.58
N ARG A 216 -25.85 -3.97 8.63
CA ARG A 216 -25.30 -5.15 7.96
C ARG A 216 -25.24 -4.97 6.43
N GLN A 217 -26.30 -4.41 5.85
CA GLN A 217 -26.38 -4.12 4.42
C GLN A 217 -25.33 -3.08 4.01
N SER A 218 -25.20 -1.99 4.76
CA SER A 218 -24.18 -0.95 4.53
C SER A 218 -22.76 -1.53 4.62
N ALA A 219 -22.48 -2.41 5.59
CA ALA A 219 -21.20 -3.11 5.69
C ALA A 219 -20.95 -4.05 4.50
N ALA A 220 -21.96 -4.78 4.03
CA ALA A 220 -21.86 -5.64 2.86
C ALA A 220 -21.60 -4.82 1.57
N MET A 221 -22.28 -3.69 1.40
CA MET A 221 -22.05 -2.76 0.30
C MET A 221 -20.63 -2.18 0.34
N ARG A 222 -20.13 -1.76 1.51
CA ARG A 222 -18.73 -1.30 1.64
C ARG A 222 -17.74 -2.39 1.24
N LYS A 223 -17.96 -3.65 1.65
CA LYS A 223 -17.13 -4.78 1.21
C LYS A 223 -17.18 -4.97 -0.30
N ALA A 224 -18.35 -4.87 -0.92
CA ALA A 224 -18.51 -4.92 -2.38
C ALA A 224 -17.76 -3.77 -3.08
N ALA A 225 -17.86 -2.54 -2.56
CA ALA A 225 -17.14 -1.38 -3.07
C ALA A 225 -15.62 -1.58 -2.99
N HIS A 226 -15.10 -2.17 -1.91
CA HIS A 226 -13.69 -2.52 -1.81
C HIS A 226 -13.26 -3.56 -2.85
N ARG A 227 -14.09 -4.57 -3.14
CA ARG A 227 -13.82 -5.55 -4.20
C ARG A 227 -13.78 -4.89 -5.58
N LEU A 228 -14.71 -3.98 -5.88
CA LEU A 228 -14.72 -3.23 -7.14
C LEU A 228 -13.48 -2.36 -7.29
N ARG A 229 -13.11 -1.59 -6.25
CA ARG A 229 -11.86 -0.82 -6.25
C ARG A 229 -10.63 -1.69 -6.49
N GLN A 230 -10.58 -2.87 -5.86
CA GLN A 230 -9.48 -3.79 -6.06
C GLN A 230 -9.44 -4.30 -7.50
N LYS A 231 -10.60 -4.72 -8.06
CA LYS A 231 -10.69 -5.17 -9.44
C LYS A 231 -10.25 -4.11 -10.44
N ILE A 232 -10.63 -2.85 -10.24
CA ILE A 232 -10.19 -1.73 -11.08
C ILE A 232 -8.67 -1.58 -11.01
N GLN A 233 -8.10 -1.57 -9.80
CA GLN A 233 -6.66 -1.47 -9.60
C GLN A 233 -5.89 -2.65 -10.20
N ASP A 234 -6.40 -3.87 -10.04
CA ASP A 234 -5.78 -5.09 -10.58
C ASP A 234 -5.78 -5.07 -12.11
N LEU A 235 -6.88 -4.64 -12.76
CA LEU A 235 -6.96 -4.51 -14.22
C LEU A 235 -5.97 -3.47 -14.76
N ILE A 236 -5.90 -2.30 -14.11
CA ILE A 236 -4.94 -1.25 -14.49
C ILE A 236 -3.51 -1.77 -14.32
N LYS A 237 -3.19 -2.35 -13.16
CA LYS A 237 -1.85 -2.87 -12.88
C LYS A 237 -1.44 -3.99 -13.84
N ASP A 238 -2.35 -4.88 -14.19
CA ASP A 238 -2.11 -5.95 -15.16
C ASP A 238 -1.75 -5.38 -16.54
N CYS A 239 -2.52 -4.41 -17.04
CA CYS A 239 -2.23 -3.71 -18.29
C CYS A 239 -0.86 -3.02 -18.25
N HIS A 240 -0.58 -2.22 -17.21
CA HIS A 240 0.72 -1.55 -17.05
C HIS A 240 1.88 -2.54 -16.98
N ASN A 241 1.76 -3.61 -16.21
CA ASN A 241 2.82 -4.62 -16.05
C ASN A 241 3.10 -5.35 -17.37
N LYS A 242 2.05 -5.74 -18.11
CA LYS A 242 2.20 -6.38 -19.42
C LYS A 242 2.82 -5.43 -20.44
N SER A 243 2.40 -4.15 -20.43
CA SER A 243 2.98 -3.11 -21.28
C SER A 243 4.47 -2.91 -20.99
N ALA A 244 4.83 -2.74 -19.71
CA ALA A 244 6.21 -2.59 -19.30
C ALA A 244 7.05 -3.81 -19.68
N SER A 245 6.57 -5.02 -19.38
CA SER A 245 7.25 -6.26 -19.75
C SER A 245 7.43 -6.40 -21.25
N PHE A 246 6.42 -6.06 -22.06
CA PHE A 246 6.54 -6.05 -23.51
C PHE A 246 7.62 -5.06 -23.97
N LEU A 247 7.58 -3.82 -23.48
CA LEU A 247 8.51 -2.77 -23.91
C LEU A 247 9.96 -3.11 -23.57
N VAL A 248 10.25 -3.51 -22.33
CA VAL A 248 11.64 -3.84 -21.89
C VAL A 248 12.19 -5.09 -22.58
N ASN A 249 11.33 -6.01 -23.03
CA ASN A 249 11.74 -7.21 -23.74
C ASN A 249 11.99 -6.99 -25.24
N ASN A 250 11.56 -5.86 -25.81
CA ASN A 250 11.62 -5.62 -27.25
C ASN A 250 12.47 -4.41 -27.66
N TYR A 251 12.62 -3.41 -26.78
CA TYR A 251 13.27 -2.15 -27.11
C TYR A 251 14.47 -1.86 -26.20
N LYS A 252 15.52 -1.27 -26.78
CA LYS A 252 16.72 -0.78 -26.08
C LYS A 252 16.46 0.55 -25.39
N LEU A 253 15.83 1.47 -26.12
CA LEU A 253 15.56 2.83 -25.70
C LEU A 253 14.09 3.14 -25.88
N ILE A 254 13.46 3.64 -24.83
CA ILE A 254 12.05 3.96 -24.78
C ILE A 254 11.92 5.43 -24.44
N PHE A 255 11.45 6.25 -25.39
CA PHE A 255 11.14 7.65 -25.14
C PHE A 255 9.75 7.76 -24.53
N LEU A 256 9.70 8.31 -23.32
CA LEU A 256 8.47 8.67 -22.63
C LEU A 256 8.33 10.20 -22.66
N PRO A 257 7.16 10.73 -23.04
CA PRO A 257 6.92 12.17 -23.04
C PRO A 257 6.81 12.67 -21.61
N THR A 258 7.16 13.93 -21.38
CA THR A 258 6.87 14.60 -20.11
C THR A 258 5.37 14.75 -19.96
N PHE A 259 4.81 14.08 -18.95
CA PHE A 259 3.37 14.07 -18.72
C PHE A 259 3.04 14.91 -17.49
N GLU A 260 2.62 16.16 -17.71
CA GLU A 260 2.26 17.15 -16.67
C GLU A 260 0.91 16.83 -16.00
N THR A 261 0.80 15.61 -15.45
CA THR A 261 -0.44 15.10 -14.84
C THR A 261 -0.96 15.99 -13.72
N SER A 262 -0.06 16.65 -12.98
CA SER A 262 -0.39 17.64 -11.94
C SER A 262 -1.26 18.76 -12.50
N GLU A 263 -0.85 19.37 -13.63
CA GLU A 263 -1.61 20.44 -14.29
C GLU A 263 -2.93 19.93 -14.87
N MET A 264 -2.91 18.74 -15.47
CA MET A 264 -4.11 18.15 -16.06
C MET A 264 -5.19 17.84 -15.02
N VAL A 265 -4.83 17.51 -13.78
CA VAL A 265 -5.77 17.10 -12.71
C VAL A 265 -6.29 18.30 -11.89
N VAL A 266 -5.69 19.49 -12.00
CA VAL A 266 -6.16 20.70 -11.31
C VAL A 266 -7.57 21.07 -11.78
N LYS A 267 -8.56 20.85 -10.91
CA LYS A 267 -9.97 21.15 -11.21
C LYS A 267 -10.32 22.64 -11.07
N SER A 268 -9.60 23.37 -10.24
CA SER A 268 -9.89 24.78 -9.91
C SER A 268 -9.65 25.74 -11.08
N ALA A 269 -8.78 25.40 -12.03
CA ALA A 269 -8.43 26.25 -13.16
C ALA A 269 -9.09 25.82 -14.49
N ARG A 270 -9.93 24.79 -14.50
CA ARG A 270 -10.55 24.30 -15.74
C ARG A 270 -11.64 25.26 -16.22
N LYS A 271 -11.45 25.84 -17.40
CA LYS A 271 -12.52 26.49 -18.17
C LYS A 271 -13.42 25.41 -18.77
N LEU A 272 -14.41 24.97 -18.01
CA LEU A 272 -15.50 24.15 -18.53
C LEU A 272 -16.55 25.11 -19.09
N ASN A 273 -16.73 25.12 -20.40
CA ASN A 273 -17.88 25.77 -21.00
C ASN A 273 -19.14 25.03 -20.53
N LYS A 274 -20.12 25.79 -20.02
CA LYS A 274 -21.44 25.27 -19.64
C LYS A 274 -22.21 24.82 -20.86
#